data_AF-A0A846CGH7-F1
#
_entry.id   AF-A0A846CGH7-F1
#
_cell.length_a   1.000
_cell.length_b   1.000
_cell.length_c   1.000
_cell.angle_alpha   90.00
_cell.angle_beta   90.00
_cell.angle_gamma   90.00
#
_symmetry.space_group_name_H-M   'P 1'
#
loop_
_entity.id
_entity.type
_entity.pdbx_description
1 polymer ?
#
loop_
_entity_poly.entity_id
_entity_poly.type
_entity_poly.pdbx_seq_one_letter_code
_entity_poly.pdbx_strand_id
1 'polypeptide(L)'
;MSNEKFLLDDIKTVGEYDLEQDSDLEKLTSKLEQIEESEFINSTTQQKGFTKDVGGILNFLGWIEKQPWSYANHTFGYIAPSQSGSMEPLPIHHVSSITPDKTLQNSRIDIHLDHLRIYNYPGSGTHNVMVTFAAQNQVSNASEAVSFSQTYRVPEGQTAPVKGWPIFLGLNVGSRGVALEGSTINVKNEDDEAVLKTLESSTFKTGLNLLTTAQPAIAPFTEMTLGVVKGLAERTRNVPVQKFYLGLDFNETAPMGFRLREGNYIAVQV
;
A
#
# COMPACT_ATOMS: atom_id res chain seq x y z
N MET A 1 -5.59 -13.06 -24.54
CA MET A 1 -5.26 -12.80 -23.12
C MET A 1 -5.04 -11.30 -23.01
N SER A 2 -5.95 -10.59 -22.35
CA SER A 2 -5.70 -9.18 -22.02
C SER A 2 -4.51 -9.16 -21.06
N ASN A 3 -3.45 -8.40 -21.38
CA ASN A 3 -2.44 -8.06 -20.39
C ASN A 3 -3.13 -7.14 -19.38
N GLU A 4 -3.72 -7.71 -18.33
CA GLU A 4 -4.15 -6.91 -17.18
C GLU A 4 -2.87 -6.34 -16.54
N LYS A 5 -2.59 -5.06 -16.85
CA LYS A 5 -1.50 -4.31 -16.25
C LYS A 5 -1.86 -4.06 -14.79
N PHE A 6 -0.96 -4.38 -13.86
CA PHE A 6 -1.12 -3.98 -12.46
C PHE A 6 -1.25 -2.45 -12.39
N LEU A 7 -2.23 -1.97 -11.64
CA LEU A 7 -2.59 -0.55 -11.60
C LEU A 7 -1.49 0.29 -10.93
N LEU A 8 -0.77 -0.31 -9.99
CA LEU A 8 0.30 0.30 -9.21
C LEU A 8 1.71 -0.07 -9.69
N ASP A 9 1.85 -0.78 -10.83
CA ASP A 9 3.14 -1.29 -11.32
C ASP A 9 4.19 -0.19 -11.49
N ASP A 10 3.74 0.98 -11.96
CA ASP A 10 4.60 2.14 -12.25
C ASP A 10 5.19 2.78 -10.97
N ILE A 11 4.76 2.36 -9.77
CA ILE A 11 5.29 2.83 -8.48
C ILE A 11 6.47 1.95 -8.08
N LYS A 12 7.67 2.53 -8.09
CA LYS A 12 8.91 1.83 -7.69
C LYS A 12 9.21 2.06 -6.21
N THR A 13 9.13 1.01 -5.41
CA THR A 13 9.53 0.97 -4.00
C THR A 13 11.05 0.92 -3.85
N VAL A 14 11.57 1.23 -2.65
CA VAL A 14 13.01 1.21 -2.37
C VAL A 14 13.66 -0.11 -2.79
N GLY A 15 13.04 -1.25 -2.45
CA GLY A 15 13.57 -2.58 -2.76
C GLY A 15 13.55 -2.98 -4.22
N GLU A 16 12.98 -2.15 -5.10
CA GLU A 16 12.92 -2.40 -6.54
C GLU A 16 13.98 -1.60 -7.33
N TYR A 17 14.76 -0.73 -6.67
CA TYR A 17 15.88 -0.03 -7.32
C TYR A 17 17.06 -0.97 -7.56
N ASP A 18 17.60 -0.92 -8.78
CA ASP A 18 18.81 -1.64 -9.14
C ASP A 18 20.02 -0.80 -8.71
N LEU A 19 20.65 -1.19 -7.61
CA LEU A 19 21.77 -0.46 -7.02
C LEU A 19 23.06 -0.58 -7.85
N GLU A 20 23.12 -1.49 -8.83
CA GLU A 20 24.23 -1.58 -9.78
C GLU A 20 24.10 -0.52 -10.90
N GLN A 21 22.91 0.06 -11.08
CA GLN A 21 22.65 1.09 -12.06
C GLN A 21 22.81 2.49 -11.45
N ASP A 22 23.81 3.25 -11.92
CA ASP A 22 24.14 4.60 -11.40
C ASP A 22 22.93 5.55 -11.31
N SER A 23 22.03 5.53 -12.30
CA SER A 23 20.84 6.39 -12.32
C SER A 23 19.81 6.04 -11.25
N ASP A 24 19.65 4.75 -10.94
CA ASP A 24 18.74 4.28 -9.89
C ASP A 24 19.33 4.59 -8.52
N LEU A 25 20.64 4.35 -8.36
CA LEU A 25 21.38 4.68 -7.16
C LEU A 25 21.33 6.18 -6.85
N GLU A 26 21.57 7.05 -7.85
CA GLU A 26 21.51 8.50 -7.68
C GLU A 26 20.11 8.98 -7.30
N LYS A 27 19.07 8.42 -7.94
CA LYS A 27 17.66 8.74 -7.65
C LYS A 27 17.26 8.30 -6.24
N LEU A 28 17.63 7.09 -5.82
CA LEU A 28 17.33 6.58 -4.49
C LEU A 28 18.08 7.37 -3.41
N THR A 29 19.38 7.62 -3.61
CA THR A 29 20.21 8.40 -2.70
C THR A 29 19.63 9.80 -2.53
N SER A 30 19.28 10.48 -3.63
CA SER A 30 18.65 11.81 -3.57
C SER A 30 17.33 11.82 -2.81
N LYS A 31 16.53 10.75 -2.91
CA LYS A 31 15.25 10.64 -2.17
C LYS A 31 15.48 10.49 -0.67
N LEU A 32 16.38 9.60 -0.29
CA LEU A 32 16.66 9.28 1.11
C LEU A 32 17.47 10.38 1.80
N GLU A 33 18.46 10.97 1.12
CA GLU A 33 19.21 12.13 1.62
C GLU A 33 18.26 13.28 1.98
N GLN A 34 17.32 13.64 1.11
CA GLN A 34 16.37 14.73 1.42
C GLN A 34 15.45 14.40 2.60
N ILE A 35 15.13 13.12 2.80
CA ILE A 35 14.39 12.67 3.97
C ILE A 35 15.26 12.79 5.22
N GLU A 36 16.53 12.41 5.19
CA GLU A 36 17.41 12.50 6.36
C GLU A 36 17.90 13.93 6.65
N GLU A 37 18.18 14.74 5.63
CA GLU A 37 18.65 16.13 5.75
C GLU A 37 17.62 17.04 6.45
N SER A 38 16.33 16.81 6.23
CA SER A 38 15.26 17.55 6.94
C SER A 38 15.27 17.33 8.46
N GLU A 39 15.96 16.30 8.94
CA GLU A 39 16.16 16.02 10.37
C GLU A 39 17.54 16.46 10.85
N PHE A 40 18.57 16.39 9.99
CA PHE A 40 19.94 16.83 10.29
C PHE A 40 20.04 18.32 10.65
N ILE A 41 19.08 19.14 10.21
CA ILE A 41 18.99 20.56 10.61
C ILE A 41 18.57 20.73 12.08
N ASN A 42 17.95 19.73 12.72
CA ASN A 42 17.41 19.82 14.08
C ASN A 42 18.25 19.09 15.16
N SER A 43 19.22 18.26 14.79
CA SER A 43 20.01 17.44 15.73
C SER A 43 21.53 17.73 15.72
N THR A 44 21.90 19.01 15.85
CA THR A 44 23.17 19.49 16.43
C THR A 44 24.48 19.25 15.65
N THR A 45 25.28 20.33 15.59
CA THR A 45 26.75 20.36 15.60
C THR A 45 27.42 19.04 16.03
N GLN A 46 28.16 18.44 15.10
CA GLN A 46 28.98 17.22 15.23
C GLN A 46 28.24 15.86 15.18
N GLN A 47 27.94 15.40 13.97
CA GLN A 47 28.51 14.16 13.44
C GLN A 47 28.43 14.14 11.91
N LYS A 48 29.42 13.47 11.30
CA LYS A 48 29.79 13.51 9.88
C LYS A 48 28.58 13.45 8.96
N GLY A 49 28.39 14.50 8.17
CA GLY A 49 27.50 14.48 7.02
C GLY A 49 27.90 13.36 6.06
N PHE A 50 26.93 12.91 5.27
CA PHE A 50 27.17 12.02 4.14
C PHE A 50 28.25 12.63 3.24
N THR A 51 29.46 12.06 3.24
CA THR A 51 30.45 12.43 2.24
C THR A 51 30.12 11.69 0.96
N LYS A 52 29.96 12.41 -0.16
CA LYS A 52 29.79 11.83 -1.51
C LYS A 52 31.06 11.14 -2.03
N ASP A 53 31.89 10.63 -1.12
CA ASP A 53 33.00 9.76 -1.45
C ASP A 53 32.56 8.30 -1.45
N VAL A 54 33.37 7.43 -2.05
CA VAL A 54 33.08 6.01 -2.21
C VAL A 54 32.84 5.32 -0.84
N GLY A 55 33.52 5.78 0.22
CA GLY A 55 33.37 5.21 1.56
C GLY A 55 32.05 5.59 2.22
N GLY A 56 31.58 6.82 2.03
CA GLY A 56 30.27 7.29 2.51
C GLY A 56 29.11 6.53 1.87
N ILE A 57 29.18 6.36 0.54
CA ILE A 57 28.16 5.63 -0.24
C ILE A 57 28.05 4.17 0.21
N LEU A 58 29.18 3.47 0.38
CA LEU A 58 29.18 2.07 0.82
C LEU A 58 28.58 1.89 2.23
N ASN A 59 28.86 2.81 3.15
CA ASN A 59 28.28 2.76 4.50
C ASN A 59 26.77 2.97 4.49
N PHE A 60 26.29 3.88 3.64
CA PHE A 60 24.87 4.16 3.48
C PHE A 60 24.11 2.99 2.84
N LEU A 61 24.67 2.39 1.80
CA LEU A 61 24.10 1.16 1.22
C LEU A 61 24.00 0.04 2.25
N GLY A 62 25.08 -0.19 3.02
CA GLY A 62 25.08 -1.17 4.11
C GLY A 62 24.14 -0.83 5.27
N TRP A 63 23.70 0.42 5.41
CA TRP A 63 22.63 0.81 6.33
C TRP A 63 21.24 0.52 5.74
N ILE A 64 20.99 0.87 4.47
CA ILE A 64 19.72 0.59 3.76
C ILE A 64 19.41 -0.92 3.75
N GLU A 65 20.39 -1.77 3.46
CA GLU A 65 20.21 -3.23 3.42
C GLU A 65 19.73 -3.82 4.75
N LYS A 66 19.97 -3.12 5.86
CA LYS A 66 19.53 -3.55 7.21
C LYS A 66 18.14 -3.07 7.56
N GLN A 67 17.52 -2.24 6.73
CA GLN A 67 16.23 -1.65 7.01
C GLN A 67 15.07 -2.53 6.52
N PRO A 68 14.02 -2.76 7.31
CA PRO A 68 12.87 -3.57 6.87
C PRO A 68 12.12 -3.02 5.64
N TRP A 69 12.23 -1.71 5.39
CA TRP A 69 11.57 -1.05 4.26
C TRP A 69 12.36 -1.12 2.95
N SER A 70 13.59 -1.65 2.97
CA SER A 70 14.36 -1.86 1.74
C SER A 70 13.98 -3.16 1.01
N TYR A 71 13.14 -4.01 1.61
CA TYR A 71 12.65 -5.22 0.96
C TYR A 71 11.38 -4.93 0.14
N ALA A 72 11.26 -5.52 -1.06
CA ALA A 72 10.04 -5.41 -1.87
C ALA A 72 9.03 -6.55 -1.61
N ASN A 73 9.48 -7.64 -0.97
CA ASN A 73 8.65 -8.83 -0.78
C ASN A 73 7.65 -8.66 0.35
N HIS A 74 6.57 -9.44 0.27
CA HIS A 74 5.54 -9.48 1.28
C HIS A 74 5.22 -10.93 1.63
N THR A 75 4.95 -11.17 2.92
CA THR A 75 4.29 -12.38 3.41
C THR A 75 2.86 -12.07 3.79
N PHE A 76 1.98 -13.05 3.63
CA PHE A 76 0.56 -12.88 3.86
C PHE A 76 0.05 -13.82 4.95
N GLY A 77 -0.78 -13.27 5.83
CA GLY A 77 -1.47 -13.98 6.90
C GLY A 77 -2.99 -13.81 6.81
N TYR A 78 -3.71 -14.67 7.52
CA TYR A 78 -5.17 -14.65 7.61
C TYR A 78 -5.63 -14.84 9.05
N ILE A 79 -6.58 -14.01 9.49
CA ILE A 79 -7.29 -14.15 10.76
C ILE A 79 -8.78 -14.35 10.45
N ALA A 80 -9.35 -15.43 10.97
CA ALA A 80 -10.78 -15.71 10.81
C ALA A 80 -11.66 -14.71 11.58
N PRO A 81 -12.93 -14.51 11.19
CA PRO A 81 -13.85 -13.67 11.96
C PRO A 81 -13.95 -14.14 13.42
N SER A 82 -13.91 -13.20 14.35
CA SER A 82 -14.06 -13.49 15.78
C SER A 82 -15.48 -13.95 16.09
N GLN A 83 -15.63 -14.98 16.92
CA GLN A 83 -16.92 -15.31 17.51
C GLN A 83 -17.34 -14.21 18.47
N SER A 84 -18.59 -13.73 18.34
CA SER A 84 -19.12 -12.68 19.21
C SER A 84 -19.04 -13.10 20.68
N GLY A 85 -18.49 -12.22 21.52
CA GLY A 85 -18.32 -12.47 22.96
C GLY A 85 -17.08 -13.28 23.33
N SER A 86 -16.28 -13.75 22.37
CA SER A 86 -14.98 -14.38 22.67
C SER A 86 -13.92 -13.34 23.03
N MET A 87 -13.12 -13.64 24.05
CA MET A 87 -11.90 -12.88 24.41
C MET A 87 -10.62 -13.62 24.03
N GLU A 88 -10.73 -14.82 23.46
CA GLU A 88 -9.57 -15.63 23.10
C GLU A 88 -8.80 -14.98 21.94
N PRO A 89 -7.46 -14.90 22.01
CA PRO A 89 -6.65 -14.46 20.89
C PRO A 89 -6.89 -15.36 19.67
N LEU A 90 -7.09 -14.74 18.51
CA LEU A 90 -7.23 -15.48 17.27
C LEU A 90 -5.85 -15.81 16.67
N PRO A 91 -5.62 -17.05 16.22
CA PRO A 91 -4.38 -17.41 15.54
C PRO A 91 -4.29 -16.75 14.16
N ILE A 92 -3.05 -16.49 13.73
CA ILE A 92 -2.76 -16.12 12.34
C ILE A 92 -2.47 -17.42 11.57
N HIS A 93 -3.23 -17.66 10.52
CA HIS A 93 -3.02 -18.77 9.60
C HIS A 93 -2.29 -18.29 8.35
N HIS A 94 -1.56 -19.20 7.71
CA HIS A 94 -1.07 -18.95 6.36
C HIS A 94 -2.26 -18.90 5.38
N VAL A 95 -2.28 -17.95 4.45
CA VAL A 95 -3.46 -17.75 3.58
C VAL A 95 -3.69 -18.95 2.66
N SER A 96 -2.64 -19.71 2.32
CA SER A 96 -2.78 -20.97 1.57
C SER A 96 -3.19 -22.18 2.41
N SER A 97 -3.44 -22.06 3.73
CA SER A 97 -3.87 -23.19 4.58
C SER A 97 -5.36 -23.17 4.93
N ILE A 98 -6.09 -22.11 4.56
CA ILE A 98 -7.53 -21.99 4.83
C ILE A 98 -8.36 -22.72 3.76
N THR A 99 -9.67 -22.82 3.93
CA THR A 99 -10.60 -23.30 2.89
C THR A 99 -11.29 -22.10 2.24
N PRO A 100 -11.32 -22.00 0.89
CA PRO A 100 -11.99 -20.88 0.24
C PRO A 100 -13.50 -20.93 0.46
N ASP A 101 -14.15 -19.77 0.57
CA ASP A 101 -15.59 -19.65 0.69
C ASP A 101 -16.23 -19.45 -0.69
N LYS A 102 -16.70 -20.55 -1.28
CA LYS A 102 -17.32 -20.55 -2.61
C LYS A 102 -18.65 -19.79 -2.66
N THR A 103 -19.25 -19.45 -1.51
CA THR A 103 -20.48 -18.63 -1.49
C THR A 103 -20.23 -17.19 -1.92
N LEU A 104 -18.98 -16.74 -1.92
CA LEU A 104 -18.59 -15.40 -2.39
C LEU A 104 -18.43 -15.32 -3.93
N GLN A 105 -18.59 -16.42 -4.65
CA GLN A 105 -18.53 -16.41 -6.12
C GLN A 105 -19.66 -15.58 -6.71
N ASN A 106 -19.31 -14.61 -7.57
CA ASN A 106 -20.28 -13.70 -8.19
C ASN A 106 -21.12 -12.92 -7.16
N SER A 107 -20.61 -12.74 -5.95
CA SER A 107 -21.25 -11.96 -4.90
C SER A 107 -20.67 -10.55 -4.84
N ARG A 108 -21.21 -9.74 -3.91
CA ARG A 108 -20.64 -8.45 -3.53
C ARG A 108 -20.00 -8.57 -2.16
N ILE A 109 -18.82 -7.99 -2.01
CA ILE A 109 -18.10 -7.94 -0.74
C ILE A 109 -17.74 -6.50 -0.37
N ASP A 110 -17.61 -6.27 0.93
CA ASP A 110 -17.04 -5.04 1.46
C ASP A 110 -15.59 -5.29 1.86
N ILE A 111 -14.71 -4.34 1.53
CA ILE A 111 -13.29 -4.37 1.89
C ILE A 111 -13.02 -3.17 2.79
N HIS A 112 -12.41 -3.45 3.94
CA HIS A 112 -12.10 -2.47 4.97
C HIS A 112 -10.62 -2.49 5.34
N LEU A 113 -10.07 -1.34 5.70
CA LEU A 113 -8.78 -1.23 6.37
C LEU A 113 -9.00 -1.41 7.88
N ASP A 114 -8.58 -2.56 8.42
CA ASP A 114 -8.70 -2.82 9.85
C ASP A 114 -7.53 -2.25 10.65
N HIS A 115 -6.28 -2.48 10.20
CA HIS A 115 -5.10 -1.98 10.88
C HIS A 115 -4.03 -1.52 9.89
N LEU A 116 -3.32 -0.45 10.24
CA LEU A 116 -2.15 0.05 9.52
C LEU A 116 -1.03 0.32 10.52
N ARG A 117 0.05 -0.46 10.45
CA ARG A 117 1.23 -0.30 11.31
C ARG A 117 2.39 0.26 10.51
N ILE A 118 2.96 1.36 10.98
CA ILE A 118 4.18 1.95 10.41
C ILE A 118 5.33 1.56 11.34
N TYR A 119 6.13 0.58 10.93
CA TYR A 119 7.16 0.03 11.80
C TYR A 119 8.39 0.93 11.86
N ASN A 120 9.05 1.15 10.72
CA ASN A 120 10.30 1.87 10.63
C ASN A 120 10.39 2.52 9.24
N TYR A 121 9.46 3.38 8.82
CA TYR A 121 9.53 3.96 7.46
C TYR A 121 10.71 4.94 7.35
N PRO A 122 11.27 5.21 6.15
CA PRO A 122 12.40 6.13 6.00
C PRO A 122 12.19 7.49 6.69
N GLY A 123 13.22 7.98 7.38
CA GLY A 123 13.13 9.14 8.28
C GLY A 123 12.71 8.75 9.70
N SER A 124 12.47 9.74 10.57
CA SER A 124 12.08 9.50 11.96
C SER A 124 10.85 10.31 12.38
N GLY A 125 10.31 9.96 13.55
CA GLY A 125 9.29 10.76 14.22
C GLY A 125 7.88 10.43 13.73
N THR A 126 7.21 11.37 13.05
CA THR A 126 5.83 11.15 12.58
C THR A 126 5.78 11.16 11.06
N HIS A 127 5.27 10.07 10.50
CA HIS A 127 5.13 9.90 9.06
C HIS A 127 3.74 10.34 8.60
N ASN A 128 3.68 11.07 7.49
CA ASN A 128 2.45 11.22 6.71
C ASN A 128 2.48 10.16 5.61
N VAL A 129 1.65 9.14 5.72
CA VAL A 129 1.67 7.98 4.83
C VAL A 129 0.42 8.00 3.96
N MET A 130 0.61 8.15 2.66
CA MET A 130 -0.44 7.88 1.68
C MET A 130 -0.57 6.37 1.49
N VAL A 131 -1.75 5.83 1.78
CA VAL A 131 -2.09 4.43 1.54
C VAL A 131 -3.06 4.38 0.38
N THR A 132 -2.75 3.55 -0.61
CA THR A 132 -3.57 3.35 -1.80
C THR A 132 -3.90 1.89 -1.95
N PHE A 133 -5.17 1.60 -2.26
CA PHE A 133 -5.66 0.29 -2.64
C PHE A 133 -6.25 0.37 -4.04
N ALA A 134 -6.05 -0.67 -4.84
CA ALA A 134 -6.68 -0.80 -6.14
C ALA A 134 -7.20 -2.22 -6.35
N ALA A 135 -8.30 -2.37 -7.07
CA ALA A 135 -8.92 -3.66 -7.33
C ALA A 135 -9.65 -3.66 -8.67
N GLN A 136 -10.10 -4.84 -9.07
CA GLN A 136 -10.94 -5.04 -10.24
C GLN A 136 -12.37 -5.35 -9.81
N ASN A 137 -13.30 -4.47 -10.15
CA ASN A 137 -14.74 -4.65 -9.94
C ASN A 137 -15.33 -5.45 -11.12
N GLN A 138 -15.71 -6.71 -10.89
CA GLN A 138 -16.13 -7.63 -11.95
C GLN A 138 -17.64 -7.61 -12.14
N VAL A 139 -18.13 -6.74 -13.01
CA VAL A 139 -19.54 -6.65 -13.40
C VAL A 139 -19.85 -7.59 -14.57
N SER A 140 -21.14 -7.87 -14.83
CA SER A 140 -21.60 -8.96 -15.69
C SER A 140 -20.95 -9.05 -17.08
N ASN A 141 -20.54 -7.91 -17.65
CA ASN A 141 -19.99 -7.82 -19.00
C ASN A 141 -18.62 -7.11 -19.07
N ALA A 142 -18.03 -6.72 -17.94
CA ALA A 142 -16.78 -5.97 -17.91
C ALA A 142 -16.05 -6.10 -16.55
N SER A 143 -14.74 -5.90 -16.57
CA SER A 143 -13.96 -5.63 -15.35
C SER A 143 -13.60 -4.15 -15.34
N GLU A 144 -13.87 -3.48 -14.23
CA GLU A 144 -13.60 -2.05 -14.06
C GLU A 144 -12.58 -1.84 -12.95
N ALA A 145 -11.53 -1.08 -13.24
CA ALA A 145 -10.54 -0.72 -12.23
C ALA A 145 -11.14 0.27 -11.21
N VAL A 146 -10.94 -0.02 -9.93
CA VAL A 146 -11.28 0.86 -8.81
C VAL A 146 -10.06 1.14 -7.97
N SER A 147 -9.96 2.35 -7.43
CA SER A 147 -8.90 2.71 -6.50
C SER A 147 -9.40 3.61 -5.38
N PHE A 148 -8.80 3.45 -4.21
CA PHE A 148 -9.02 4.25 -3.02
C PHE A 148 -7.67 4.72 -2.49
N SER A 149 -7.59 5.98 -2.05
CA SER A 149 -6.38 6.55 -1.46
C SER A 149 -6.72 7.40 -0.25
N GLN A 150 -5.94 7.28 0.82
CA GLN A 150 -6.06 8.11 2.02
C GLN A 150 -4.72 8.29 2.71
N THR A 151 -4.49 9.49 3.27
CA THR A 151 -3.33 9.77 4.12
C THR A 151 -3.61 9.44 5.58
N TYR A 152 -2.61 8.90 6.26
CA TYR A 152 -2.59 8.75 7.71
C TYR A 152 -1.34 9.41 8.29
N ARG A 153 -1.51 10.09 9.42
CA ARG A 153 -0.40 10.61 10.21
C ARG A 153 -0.11 9.63 11.35
N VAL A 154 1.06 8.99 11.33
CA VAL A 154 1.39 7.88 12.24
C VAL A 154 2.79 8.07 12.81
N PRO A 155 2.96 8.07 14.15
CA PRO A 155 4.28 8.02 14.74
C PRO A 155 5.01 6.72 14.37
N GLU A 156 6.32 6.81 14.23
CA GLU A 156 7.20 5.68 14.00
C GLU A 156 7.00 4.57 15.05
N GLY A 157 6.99 3.31 14.62
CA GLY A 157 6.74 2.15 15.47
C GLY A 157 5.29 1.95 15.92
N GLN A 158 4.38 2.85 15.55
CA GLN A 158 2.98 2.83 15.99
C GLN A 158 1.99 2.39 14.90
N THR A 159 0.73 2.32 15.29
CA THR A 159 -0.41 1.97 14.45
C THR A 159 -1.27 3.20 14.23
N ALA A 160 -1.74 3.43 13.00
CA ALA A 160 -2.69 4.49 12.71
C ALA A 160 -4.00 4.28 13.50
N PRO A 161 -4.70 5.35 13.91
CA PRO A 161 -5.98 5.24 14.61
C PRO A 161 -7.12 4.90 13.63
N VAL A 162 -6.98 3.79 12.93
CA VAL A 162 -7.94 3.25 11.96
C VAL A 162 -8.40 1.87 12.42
N LYS A 163 -9.71 1.63 12.32
CA LYS A 163 -10.32 0.32 12.54
C LYS A 163 -11.57 0.19 11.69
N GLY A 164 -11.64 -0.85 10.86
CA GLY A 164 -12.77 -1.11 9.96
C GLY A 164 -13.11 0.00 8.96
N TRP A 165 -12.14 0.82 8.54
CA TRP A 165 -12.43 1.93 7.62
C TRP A 165 -12.80 1.42 6.22
N PRO A 166 -13.93 1.83 5.63
CA PRO A 166 -14.37 1.30 4.34
C PRO A 166 -13.41 1.74 3.21
N ILE A 167 -12.88 0.77 2.48
CA ILE A 167 -12.07 0.98 1.26
C ILE A 167 -12.99 0.84 0.04
N PHE A 168 -13.64 -0.31 -0.10
CA PHE A 168 -14.59 -0.60 -1.17
C PHE A 168 -15.86 -1.18 -0.56
N LEU A 169 -17.02 -0.61 -0.92
CA LEU A 169 -18.33 -1.12 -0.50
C LEU A 169 -19.03 -1.72 -1.70
N GLY A 170 -19.42 -3.00 -1.59
CA GLY A 170 -20.13 -3.74 -2.63
C GLY A 170 -19.30 -4.07 -3.86
N LEU A 171 -17.99 -4.32 -3.71
CA LEU A 171 -17.10 -4.76 -4.79
C LEU A 171 -17.60 -6.09 -5.37
N ASN A 172 -17.82 -6.16 -6.69
CA ASN A 172 -18.31 -7.38 -7.34
C ASN A 172 -17.14 -8.36 -7.54
N VAL A 173 -17.27 -9.55 -6.96
CA VAL A 173 -16.29 -10.64 -7.04
C VAL A 173 -16.57 -11.52 -8.25
N GLY A 174 -15.52 -11.93 -8.97
CA GLY A 174 -15.66 -12.83 -10.10
C GLY A 174 -16.01 -14.26 -9.74
N SER A 175 -16.30 -15.06 -10.76
CA SER A 175 -16.40 -16.52 -10.63
C SER A 175 -15.07 -17.18 -10.21
N ARG A 176 -13.94 -16.54 -10.53
CA ARG A 176 -12.59 -17.03 -10.20
C ARG A 176 -12.05 -16.48 -8.89
N GLY A 177 -12.52 -15.31 -8.45
CA GLY A 177 -11.99 -14.62 -7.29
C GLY A 177 -11.87 -13.11 -7.49
N VAL A 178 -11.01 -12.48 -6.69
CA VAL A 178 -10.73 -11.04 -6.71
C VAL A 178 -9.23 -10.81 -6.50
N ALA A 179 -8.74 -9.66 -6.95
CA ALA A 179 -7.38 -9.23 -6.69
C ALA A 179 -7.38 -7.86 -6.04
N LEU A 180 -6.46 -7.68 -5.10
CA LEU A 180 -6.23 -6.41 -4.40
C LEU A 180 -4.76 -6.03 -4.54
N GLU A 181 -4.52 -4.83 -5.05
CA GLU A 181 -3.23 -4.16 -5.01
C GLU A 181 -3.23 -3.17 -3.84
N GLY A 182 -2.08 -3.06 -3.16
CA GLY A 182 -1.88 -2.07 -2.12
C GLY A 182 -0.52 -1.41 -2.24
N SER A 183 -0.44 -0.12 -1.93
CA SER A 183 0.83 0.59 -1.81
C SER A 183 0.84 1.62 -0.70
N THR A 184 2.01 1.88 -0.14
CA THR A 184 2.23 2.99 0.80
C THR A 184 3.34 3.90 0.31
N ILE A 185 3.13 5.20 0.49
CA ILE A 185 4.11 6.25 0.16
C ILE A 185 4.28 7.11 1.41
N ASN A 186 5.50 7.20 1.93
CA ASN A 186 5.86 8.17 2.95
C ASN A 186 6.02 9.55 2.29
N VAL A 187 5.19 10.51 2.66
CA VAL A 187 5.11 11.84 2.07
C VAL A 187 5.75 12.86 3.02
N LYS A 188 6.85 13.51 2.59
CA LYS A 188 7.63 14.42 3.44
C LYS A 188 7.73 15.85 2.89
N ASN A 189 6.62 16.39 2.39
CA ASN A 189 6.57 17.73 1.80
C ASN A 189 5.26 18.48 2.12
N GLU A 190 5.35 19.67 2.70
CA GLU A 190 4.21 20.55 3.05
C GLU A 190 3.38 20.97 1.81
N ASP A 191 4.01 21.14 0.65
CA ASP A 191 3.30 21.45 -0.60
C ASP A 191 2.54 20.22 -1.14
N ASP A 192 3.10 19.02 -0.96
CA ASP A 192 2.40 17.78 -1.30
C ASP A 192 1.28 17.50 -0.29
N GLU A 193 1.41 17.92 0.98
CA GLU A 193 0.30 17.90 1.94
C GLU A 193 -0.90 18.75 1.49
N ALA A 194 -0.70 19.81 0.68
CA ALA A 194 -1.81 20.58 0.11
C ALA A 194 -2.55 19.80 -1.01
N VAL A 195 -1.82 19.04 -1.82
CA VAL A 195 -2.40 18.08 -2.78
C VAL A 195 -3.16 16.98 -2.03
N LEU A 196 -2.60 16.48 -0.92
CA LEU A 196 -3.25 15.52 -0.02
C LEU A 196 -4.53 16.08 0.60
N LYS A 197 -4.52 17.33 1.09
CA LYS A 197 -5.71 18.01 1.63
C LYS A 197 -6.82 18.15 0.58
N THR A 198 -6.46 18.27 -0.70
CA THR A 198 -7.43 18.34 -1.81
C THR A 198 -8.08 16.98 -2.06
N LEU A 199 -7.30 15.88 -2.04
CA LEU A 199 -7.83 14.50 -2.05
C LEU A 199 -8.66 14.16 -0.81
N GLU A 200 -8.32 14.74 0.35
CA GLU A 200 -9.03 14.49 1.60
C GLU A 200 -10.31 15.32 1.75
N SER A 201 -10.59 16.21 0.80
CA SER A 201 -11.78 17.06 0.82
C SER A 201 -13.04 16.21 0.91
N SER A 202 -14.03 16.73 1.64
CA SER A 202 -15.34 16.07 1.81
C SER A 202 -16.00 15.78 0.47
N THR A 203 -15.76 16.60 -0.55
CA THR A 203 -16.25 16.40 -1.93
C THR A 203 -15.62 15.18 -2.61
N PHE A 204 -14.31 14.94 -2.45
CA PHE A 204 -13.65 13.76 -3.01
C PHE A 204 -14.03 12.47 -2.26
N LYS A 205 -14.06 12.52 -0.92
CA LYS A 205 -14.54 11.41 -0.07
C LYS A 205 -16.01 11.07 -0.32
N THR A 206 -16.87 12.07 -0.54
CA THR A 206 -18.29 11.88 -0.89
C THR A 206 -18.45 11.38 -2.33
N GLY A 207 -17.60 11.83 -3.25
CA GLY A 207 -17.53 11.33 -4.62
C GLY A 207 -17.23 9.83 -4.68
N LEU A 208 -16.29 9.32 -3.87
CA LEU A 208 -16.05 7.88 -3.73
C LEU A 208 -17.25 7.13 -3.11
N ASN A 209 -17.89 7.69 -2.08
CA ASN A 209 -19.03 7.05 -1.40
C ASN A 209 -20.30 6.97 -2.27
N LEU A 210 -20.51 7.92 -3.19
CA LEU A 210 -21.68 7.97 -4.09
C LEU A 210 -21.62 6.97 -5.25
N LEU A 211 -20.51 6.25 -5.45
CA LEU A 211 -20.30 5.32 -6.56
C LEU A 211 -20.76 3.88 -6.26
N THR A 212 -21.32 3.64 -5.08
CA THR A 212 -21.91 2.35 -4.66
C THR A 212 -23.25 2.04 -5.32
N THR A 213 -23.81 2.99 -6.08
CA THR A 213 -25.03 2.83 -6.88
C THR A 213 -24.72 2.80 -8.38
N ALA A 214 -24.28 1.63 -8.85
CA ALA A 214 -24.42 1.11 -10.22
C ALA A 214 -24.45 2.12 -11.40
N GLN A 215 -23.32 2.70 -11.82
CA GLN A 215 -23.14 3.27 -13.17
C GLN A 215 -21.66 3.24 -13.64
N PRO A 216 -21.39 3.11 -14.96
CA PRO A 216 -20.05 2.97 -15.57
C PRO A 216 -19.22 4.28 -15.59
N ALA A 217 -19.22 5.06 -14.50
CA ALA A 217 -18.60 6.39 -14.43
C ALA A 217 -17.38 6.46 -13.47
N ILE A 218 -16.85 5.32 -13.02
CA ILE A 218 -15.77 5.27 -12.01
C ILE A 218 -14.36 5.43 -12.60
N ALA A 219 -14.17 5.10 -13.87
CA ALA A 219 -12.86 5.11 -14.52
C ALA A 219 -12.12 6.46 -14.42
N PRO A 220 -12.75 7.64 -14.66
CA PRO A 220 -12.06 8.92 -14.51
C PRO A 220 -11.58 9.20 -13.08
N PHE A 221 -12.32 8.74 -12.06
CA PHE A 221 -11.92 8.88 -10.65
C PHE A 221 -10.78 7.94 -10.30
N THR A 222 -10.81 6.71 -10.81
CA THR A 222 -9.71 5.76 -10.67
C THR A 222 -8.43 6.31 -11.32
N GLU A 223 -8.52 6.77 -12.57
CA GLU A 223 -7.37 7.36 -13.29
C GLU A 223 -6.82 8.60 -12.59
N MET A 224 -7.68 9.49 -12.10
CA MET A 224 -7.27 10.66 -11.32
C MET A 224 -6.55 10.25 -10.04
N THR A 225 -7.11 9.32 -9.28
CA THR A 225 -6.51 8.81 -8.02
C THR A 225 -5.14 8.22 -8.30
N LEU A 226 -5.03 7.30 -9.27
CA LEU A 226 -3.77 6.69 -9.66
C LEU A 226 -2.77 7.73 -10.19
N GLY A 227 -3.22 8.73 -10.93
CA GLY A 227 -2.39 9.84 -11.42
C GLY A 227 -1.77 10.64 -10.28
N VAL A 228 -2.54 10.98 -9.24
CA VAL A 228 -2.01 11.68 -8.06
C VAL A 228 -1.02 10.80 -7.30
N VAL A 229 -1.35 9.52 -7.09
CA VAL A 229 -0.47 8.57 -6.38
C VAL A 229 0.87 8.41 -7.12
N LYS A 230 0.83 8.24 -8.45
CA LYS A 230 2.05 8.14 -9.29
C LYS A 230 2.85 9.44 -9.25
N GLY A 231 2.18 10.58 -9.40
CA GLY A 231 2.83 11.89 -9.29
C GLY A 231 3.50 12.11 -7.94
N LEU A 232 2.90 11.66 -6.84
CA LEU A 232 3.51 11.70 -5.50
C LEU A 232 4.70 10.75 -5.39
N ALA A 233 4.61 9.52 -5.92
CA ALA A 233 5.69 8.54 -5.88
C ALA A 233 6.98 9.02 -6.58
N GLU A 234 6.84 9.82 -7.64
CA GLU A 234 7.97 10.35 -8.41
C GLU A 234 8.70 11.50 -7.70
N ARG A 235 8.05 12.23 -6.78
CA ARG A 235 8.65 13.36 -6.07
C ARG A 235 9.87 12.94 -5.26
N THR A 236 10.92 13.75 -5.26
CA THR A 236 12.17 13.42 -4.55
C THR A 236 11.99 13.30 -3.03
N ARG A 237 11.03 13.99 -2.42
CA ARG A 237 10.81 13.93 -0.97
C ARG A 237 9.83 12.84 -0.52
N ASN A 238 9.28 12.08 -1.48
CA ASN A 238 8.32 11.03 -1.19
C ASN A 238 8.95 9.69 -1.51
N VAL A 239 8.81 8.74 -0.59
CA VAL A 239 9.38 7.40 -0.76
C VAL A 239 8.25 6.37 -0.74
N PRO A 240 8.01 5.69 -1.88
CA PRO A 240 7.19 4.50 -1.90
C PRO A 240 7.87 3.40 -1.07
N VAL A 241 7.16 2.92 -0.04
CA VAL A 241 7.71 1.96 0.92
C VAL A 241 7.19 0.56 0.65
N GLN A 242 5.89 0.40 0.45
CA GLN A 242 5.27 -0.90 0.18
C GLN A 242 4.52 -0.86 -1.13
N LYS A 243 4.55 -1.99 -1.84
CA LYS A 243 3.69 -2.31 -2.97
C LYS A 243 3.47 -3.81 -2.94
N PHE A 244 2.22 -4.27 -2.95
CA PHE A 244 1.89 -5.68 -2.95
C PHE A 244 0.71 -5.97 -3.86
N TYR A 245 0.65 -7.22 -4.31
CA TYR A 245 -0.49 -7.79 -5.02
C TYR A 245 -0.98 -9.02 -4.25
N LEU A 246 -2.27 -9.05 -3.95
CA LEU A 246 -2.95 -10.13 -3.28
C LEU A 246 -4.07 -10.67 -4.19
N GLY A 247 -3.75 -11.72 -4.94
CA GLY A 247 -4.75 -12.50 -5.68
C GLY A 247 -5.44 -13.50 -4.76
N LEU A 248 -6.77 -13.49 -4.73
CA LEU A 248 -7.61 -14.38 -3.92
C LEU A 248 -8.57 -15.16 -4.82
N ASP A 249 -8.56 -16.50 -4.73
CA ASP A 249 -9.37 -17.38 -5.56
C ASP A 249 -10.17 -18.43 -4.76
N PHE A 250 -11.02 -19.16 -5.48
CA PHE A 250 -11.88 -20.21 -4.94
C PHE A 250 -11.39 -21.64 -5.19
N ASN A 251 -10.21 -21.80 -5.81
CA ASN A 251 -9.70 -23.10 -6.20
C ASN A 251 -9.01 -23.78 -5.00
N GLU A 252 -9.57 -24.91 -4.60
CA GLU A 252 -9.14 -25.63 -3.41
C GLU A 252 -7.91 -26.52 -3.68
N THR A 253 -7.86 -27.13 -4.87
CA THR A 253 -6.90 -28.17 -5.23
C THR A 253 -5.68 -27.64 -5.97
N ALA A 254 -5.85 -26.57 -6.76
CA ALA A 254 -4.78 -25.93 -7.53
C ALA A 254 -5.01 -24.41 -7.58
N PRO A 255 -4.89 -23.71 -6.44
CA PRO A 255 -5.06 -22.26 -6.40
C PRO A 255 -4.00 -21.57 -7.27
N MET A 256 -4.45 -20.56 -8.02
CA MET A 256 -3.60 -19.64 -8.79
C MET A 256 -3.17 -18.42 -7.95
N GLY A 257 -3.88 -18.16 -6.84
CA GLY A 257 -3.55 -17.16 -5.82
C GLY A 257 -3.67 -17.74 -4.40
N PHE A 258 -3.99 -16.90 -3.42
CA PHE A 258 -4.38 -17.36 -2.09
C PHE A 258 -5.89 -17.64 -2.05
N ARG A 259 -6.40 -18.19 -0.94
CA ARG A 259 -7.81 -18.56 -0.85
C ARG A 259 -8.67 -17.40 -0.36
N LEU A 260 -9.78 -17.16 -1.04
CA LEU A 260 -10.75 -16.12 -0.69
C LEU A 260 -11.74 -16.63 0.35
N ARG A 261 -11.88 -15.90 1.46
CA ARG A 261 -12.81 -16.15 2.56
C ARG A 261 -13.05 -14.86 3.33
N GLU A 262 -14.22 -14.70 3.95
CA GLU A 262 -14.46 -13.61 4.91
C GLU A 262 -13.48 -13.68 6.08
N GLY A 263 -12.79 -12.58 6.37
CA GLY A 263 -11.82 -12.47 7.45
C GLY A 263 -10.83 -11.33 7.22
N ASN A 264 -9.83 -11.21 8.09
CA ASN A 264 -8.77 -10.23 7.95
C ASN A 264 -7.56 -10.83 7.25
N TYR A 265 -7.14 -10.20 6.15
CA TYR A 265 -5.91 -10.52 5.46
C TYR A 265 -4.82 -9.54 5.90
N ILE A 266 -3.64 -10.07 6.21
CA ILE A 266 -2.50 -9.29 6.70
C ILE A 266 -1.43 -9.35 5.62
N ALA A 267 -0.92 -8.20 5.21
CA ALA A 267 0.29 -8.09 4.39
C ALA A 267 1.42 -7.53 5.26
N VAL A 268 2.57 -8.20 5.27
CA VAL A 268 3.78 -7.75 5.98
C VAL A 268 4.95 -7.74 5.02
N GLN A 269 5.63 -6.60 4.91
CA GLN A 269 6.86 -6.44 4.15
C GLN A 269 8.00 -7.22 4.83
N VAL A 270 8.73 -8.05 4.07
CA VAL A 270 9.78 -8.96 4.57
C VAL A 270 10.94 -9.11 3.60
#